data_AF-A0A151RPP1-F1
#
_entry.id   AF-A0A151RPP1-F1
#
_cell.length_a   1.000
_cell.length_b   1.000
_cell.length_c   1.000
_cell.angle_alpha   90.00
_cell.angle_beta   90.00
_cell.angle_gamma   90.00
#
_symmetry.space_group_name_H-M   'P 1'
#
loop_
_entity.id
_entity.type
_entity.pdbx_description
1 polymer ?
#
loop_
_entity_poly.entity_id
_entity_poly.type
_entity_poly.pdbx_seq_one_letter_code
_entity_poly.pdbx_strand_id
1 'polypeptide(L)'
;MPRSKVKLAFIVNNSTRRAAYRKRKKGMLKKIDELSTLCGIEACAIIYSSYDPEPVAWPSERGVHKVLGRLKNMSESDQNKKMVNQKSLITKKIQKCQEQLDKLVKENKKKEMTMFMIHCLNAGTVLPDSIKFDMNNSHGLDMVANAMQWQLFKDWLNDDDETVVPPSFGDAN
;
A
#
# COMPACT_ATOMS: atom_id res chain seq x y z
N MET A 1 23.52 7.64 -8.70
CA MET A 1 22.85 7.30 -7.43
C MET A 1 21.79 6.23 -7.67
N PRO A 2 21.71 5.18 -6.84
CA PRO A 2 20.69 4.14 -6.95
C PRO A 2 19.29 4.77 -6.84
N ARG A 3 18.39 4.42 -7.77
CA ARG A 3 17.02 4.94 -7.78
C ARG A 3 16.20 4.16 -6.75
N SER A 4 15.86 4.81 -5.63
CA SER A 4 14.94 4.22 -4.65
C SER A 4 13.52 4.11 -5.21
N LYS A 5 12.82 3.05 -4.81
CA LYS A 5 11.42 2.84 -5.18
C LYS A 5 10.55 3.95 -4.58
N VAL A 6 9.80 4.64 -5.43
CA VAL A 6 8.95 5.77 -5.00
C VAL A 6 7.69 5.25 -4.33
N LYS A 7 7.39 5.74 -3.11
CA LYS A 7 6.11 5.52 -2.43
C LYS A 7 5.01 6.33 -3.15
N LEU A 8 3.92 5.67 -3.56
CA LEU A 8 2.78 6.31 -4.23
C LEU A 8 1.80 6.93 -3.22
N ALA A 9 2.29 7.86 -2.40
CA ALA A 9 1.52 8.62 -1.43
C ALA A 9 1.63 10.13 -1.71
N PHE A 10 0.81 10.94 -1.03
CA PHE A 10 0.91 12.38 -1.10
C PHE A 10 2.28 12.85 -0.57
N ILE A 11 2.97 13.71 -1.32
CA ILE A 11 4.27 14.27 -0.90
C ILE A 11 3.97 15.49 -0.04
N VAL A 12 4.23 15.38 1.27
CA VAL A 12 3.93 16.46 2.24
C VAL A 12 4.79 17.71 1.96
N ASN A 13 6.09 17.52 1.75
CA ASN A 13 7.03 18.61 1.48
C ASN A 13 6.70 19.33 0.17
N ASN A 14 6.40 20.63 0.24
CA ASN A 14 5.89 21.41 -0.89
C ASN A 14 6.92 21.58 -2.02
N SER A 15 8.20 21.83 -1.71
CA SER A 15 9.23 22.03 -2.74
C SER A 15 9.49 20.73 -3.50
N THR A 16 9.58 19.61 -2.78
CA THR A 16 9.73 18.26 -3.36
C THR A 16 8.51 17.89 -4.20
N ARG A 17 7.30 18.19 -3.71
CA ARG A 17 6.04 17.95 -4.43
C ARG A 17 5.99 18.76 -5.73
N ARG A 18 6.36 20.05 -5.70
CA ARG A 18 6.38 20.91 -6.90
C ARG A 18 7.38 20.45 -7.94
N ALA A 19 8.59 20.07 -7.53
CA ALA A 19 9.62 19.54 -8.43
C ALA A 19 9.17 18.20 -9.06
N ALA A 20 8.62 17.29 -8.25
CA ALA A 20 8.06 16.03 -8.73
C ALA A 20 6.89 16.25 -9.70
N TYR A 21 5.99 17.19 -9.39
CA TYR A 21 4.87 17.56 -10.27
C TYR A 21 5.35 18.01 -11.64
N ARG A 22 6.29 18.97 -11.71
CA ARG A 22 6.83 19.47 -12.98
C ARG A 22 7.45 18.35 -13.82
N LYS A 23 8.26 17.48 -13.20
CA LYS A 23 8.91 16.35 -13.89
C LYS A 23 7.89 15.31 -14.39
N ARG A 24 6.93 14.94 -13.54
CA ARG A 24 5.89 13.95 -13.88
C ARG A 24 4.91 14.48 -14.91
N LYS A 25 4.48 15.74 -14.83
CA LYS A 25 3.63 16.41 -15.83
C LYS A 25 4.27 16.33 -17.21
N LYS A 26 5.54 16.77 -17.33
CA LYS A 26 6.28 16.72 -18.60
C LYS A 26 6.40 15.30 -19.14
N GLY A 27 6.75 14.34 -18.27
CA GLY A 27 6.87 12.94 -18.67
C GLY A 27 5.53 12.32 -19.10
N MET A 28 4.45 12.63 -18.40
CA MET A 28 3.11 12.14 -18.72
C MET A 28 2.63 12.67 -20.06
N LEU A 29 2.74 13.98 -20.31
CA LEU A 29 2.36 14.57 -21.60
C LEU A 29 3.16 13.97 -22.75
N LYS A 30 4.48 13.79 -22.57
CA LYS A 30 5.32 13.12 -23.58
C LYS A 30 4.85 11.69 -23.86
N LYS A 31 4.48 10.93 -22.83
CA LYS A 31 3.99 9.56 -23.01
C LYS A 31 2.64 9.49 -23.70
N ILE A 32 1.76 10.46 -23.44
CA ILE A 32 0.47 10.55 -24.12
C ILE A 32 0.67 10.90 -25.60
N ASP A 33 1.58 11.83 -25.90
CA ASP A 33 1.97 12.19 -27.27
C ASP A 33 2.53 10.98 -28.03
N GLU A 34 3.55 10.32 -27.46
CA GLU A 34 4.13 9.08 -28.03
C GLU A 34 3.06 8.00 -28.27
N LEU A 35 2.15 7.78 -27.31
CA LEU A 35 1.08 6.79 -27.44
C LEU A 35 0.10 7.16 -28.56
N SER A 36 -0.29 8.45 -28.64
CA SER A 36 -1.19 8.95 -29.67
C SER A 36 -0.58 8.79 -31.06
N THR A 37 0.70 9.17 -31.23
CA THR A 37 1.41 9.06 -32.49
C THR A 37 1.66 7.61 -32.90
N LEU A 38 2.18 6.77 -32.00
CA LEU A 38 2.58 5.39 -32.34
C LEU A 38 1.39 4.47 -32.60
N CYS A 39 0.29 4.67 -31.86
CA CYS A 39 -0.90 3.83 -32.00
C CYS A 39 -1.97 4.44 -32.91
N GLY A 40 -1.79 5.66 -33.40
CA GLY A 40 -2.79 6.36 -34.22
C GLY A 40 -4.10 6.62 -33.47
N ILE A 41 -4.05 6.75 -32.15
CA ILE A 41 -5.25 6.96 -31.32
C ILE A 41 -5.45 8.44 -31.02
N GLU A 42 -6.71 8.87 -30.96
CA GLU A 42 -7.05 10.19 -30.43
C GLU A 42 -7.02 10.15 -28.90
N ALA A 43 -6.14 10.95 -28.31
CA ALA A 43 -6.00 11.09 -26.87
C ALA A 43 -5.99 12.57 -26.47
N CYS A 44 -6.37 12.87 -25.24
CA CYS A 44 -6.27 14.21 -24.68
C CYS A 44 -5.97 14.15 -23.18
N ALA A 45 -5.40 15.22 -22.62
CA ALA A 45 -5.16 15.34 -21.20
C ALA A 45 -5.55 16.73 -20.69
N ILE A 46 -6.19 16.76 -19.52
CA ILE A 46 -6.51 17.97 -18.78
C ILE A 46 -5.89 17.83 -17.39
N ILE A 47 -5.00 18.74 -17.02
CA ILE A 47 -4.25 18.67 -15.76
C ILE A 47 -4.48 19.96 -14.97
N TYR A 48 -5.14 19.82 -13.83
CA TYR A 48 -5.29 20.89 -12.85
C TYR A 48 -4.14 20.86 -11.83
N SER A 49 -3.70 22.04 -11.40
CA SER A 49 -2.71 22.16 -10.33
C SER A 49 -2.87 23.49 -9.61
N SER A 50 -2.59 23.51 -8.31
CA SER A 50 -2.48 24.76 -7.56
C SER A 50 -1.18 25.53 -7.88
N TYR A 51 -0.27 24.94 -8.65
CA TYR A 51 0.99 25.58 -9.04
C TYR A 51 0.92 26.33 -10.36
N ASP A 52 -0.14 26.12 -11.14
CA ASP A 52 -0.37 26.74 -12.44
C ASP A 52 -1.70 27.50 -12.37
N PRO A 53 -1.79 28.74 -12.91
CA PRO A 53 -3.01 29.54 -12.84
C PRO A 53 -4.15 28.94 -13.69
N GLU A 54 -3.79 28.25 -14.78
CA GLU A 54 -4.73 27.66 -15.72
C GLU A 54 -4.47 26.14 -15.87
N PRO A 55 -5.51 25.35 -16.17
CA PRO A 55 -5.33 23.93 -16.45
C PRO A 55 -4.52 23.73 -17.72
N VAL A 56 -3.63 22.75 -17.69
CA VAL A 56 -2.91 22.35 -18.91
C VAL A 56 -3.81 21.46 -19.75
N ALA A 57 -4.15 21.94 -20.95
CA ALA A 57 -4.90 21.22 -21.96
C ALA A 57 -3.96 20.75 -23.08
N TRP A 58 -3.89 19.44 -23.31
CA TRP A 58 -3.10 18.83 -24.39
C TRP A 58 -4.01 17.98 -25.30
N PRO A 59 -3.84 17.98 -26.64
CA PRO A 59 -2.75 18.62 -27.40
C PRO A 59 -2.93 20.12 -27.66
N SER A 60 -4.17 20.57 -27.73
CA SER A 60 -4.60 21.96 -27.79
C SER A 60 -6.02 22.03 -27.25
N GLU A 61 -6.51 23.20 -26.87
CA GLU A 61 -7.89 23.35 -26.38
C GLU A 61 -8.91 22.79 -27.38
N ARG A 62 -8.78 23.14 -28.66
CA ARG A 62 -9.63 22.60 -29.73
C ARG A 62 -9.50 21.07 -29.86
N GLY A 63 -8.28 20.54 -29.75
CA GLY A 63 -8.03 19.11 -29.79
C GLY A 63 -8.72 18.37 -28.64
N VAL A 64 -8.61 18.90 -27.42
CA VAL A 64 -9.31 18.38 -26.24
C VAL A 64 -10.82 18.41 -26.45
N HIS A 65 -11.38 19.53 -26.91
CA HIS A 65 -12.82 19.63 -27.18
C HIS A 65 -13.31 18.63 -28.22
N LYS A 66 -12.52 18.36 -29.28
CA LYS A 66 -12.83 17.34 -30.28
C LYS A 66 -12.94 15.95 -29.65
N VAL A 67 -11.93 15.57 -28.86
CA VAL A 67 -11.90 14.26 -28.18
C VAL A 67 -13.04 14.13 -27.18
N LEU A 68 -13.30 15.18 -26.39
CA LEU A 68 -14.42 15.20 -25.43
C LEU A 68 -15.78 15.14 -26.14
N GLY A 69 -15.95 15.82 -27.26
CA GLY A 69 -17.16 15.76 -28.07
C GLY A 69 -17.43 14.35 -28.57
N ARG A 70 -16.40 13.69 -29.12
CA ARG A 70 -16.49 12.28 -29.52
C ARG A 70 -16.86 11.37 -28.35
N LEU A 71 -16.22 11.54 -27.20
CA LEU A 71 -16.50 10.74 -26.01
C LEU A 71 -17.97 10.88 -25.59
N LYS A 72 -18.50 12.11 -25.53
CA LYS A 72 -19.90 12.39 -25.17
C LYS A 72 -20.91 11.81 -26.16
N ASN A 73 -20.53 11.69 -27.43
CA ASN A 73 -21.40 11.13 -28.47
C ASN A 73 -21.41 9.60 -28.50
N MET A 74 -20.53 8.92 -27.73
CA MET A 74 -20.54 7.46 -27.61
C MET A 74 -21.64 6.98 -26.66
N SER A 75 -22.07 5.71 -26.81
CA SER A 75 -23.00 5.09 -25.86
C SER A 75 -22.41 5.01 -24.45
N GLU A 76 -23.25 5.01 -23.41
CA GLU A 76 -22.78 4.94 -22.02
C GLU A 76 -21.97 3.66 -21.74
N SER A 77 -22.35 2.54 -22.36
CA SER A 77 -21.61 1.28 -22.28
C SER A 77 -20.20 1.40 -22.85
N ASP A 78 -20.05 2.04 -24.01
CA ASP A 78 -18.75 2.24 -24.66
C ASP A 78 -17.87 3.23 -23.90
N GLN A 79 -18.47 4.29 -23.35
CA GLN A 79 -17.77 5.26 -22.51
C GLN A 79 -17.20 4.59 -21.26
N ASN A 80 -17.99 3.77 -20.58
CA ASN A 80 -17.65 3.22 -19.28
C ASN A 80 -16.83 1.92 -19.34
N LYS A 81 -16.76 1.24 -20.50
CA LYS A 81 -16.12 -0.07 -20.68
C LYS A 81 -14.72 -0.20 -20.07
N LYS A 82 -13.92 0.87 -20.15
CA LYS A 82 -12.57 0.94 -19.56
C LYS A 82 -12.36 2.21 -18.73
N MET A 83 -13.44 2.88 -18.33
CA MET A 83 -13.33 4.10 -17.54
C MET A 83 -12.83 3.76 -16.14
N VAL A 84 -11.84 4.53 -15.70
CA VAL A 84 -11.26 4.41 -14.38
C VAL A 84 -11.35 5.76 -13.71
N ASN A 85 -11.92 5.81 -12.51
CA ASN A 85 -12.03 7.03 -11.72
C ASN A 85 -11.17 6.94 -10.45
N GLN A 86 -10.93 8.08 -9.81
CA GLN A 86 -10.05 8.14 -8.64
C GLN A 86 -10.58 7.27 -7.49
N LYS A 87 -11.89 7.29 -7.24
CA LYS A 87 -12.53 6.50 -6.19
C LYS A 87 -12.31 5.00 -6.42
N SER A 88 -12.61 4.50 -7.61
CA SER A 88 -12.47 3.08 -7.96
C SER A 88 -11.01 2.62 -7.95
N LEU A 89 -10.06 3.49 -8.34
CA LEU A 89 -8.63 3.21 -8.19
C LEU A 89 -8.21 3.05 -6.73
N ILE A 90 -8.63 3.98 -5.87
CA ILE A 90 -8.28 3.96 -4.45
C ILE A 90 -8.91 2.73 -3.78
N THR A 91 -10.19 2.44 -4.03
CA THR A 91 -10.86 1.25 -3.52
C THR A 91 -10.13 -0.03 -3.93
N LYS A 92 -9.74 -0.17 -5.20
CA LYS A 92 -8.96 -1.33 -5.67
C LYS A 92 -7.60 -1.45 -4.97
N LYS A 93 -6.94 -0.32 -4.69
CA LYS A 93 -5.66 -0.32 -3.94
C LYS A 93 -5.84 -0.72 -2.48
N ILE A 94 -6.89 -0.23 -1.83
CA ILE A 94 -7.22 -0.59 -0.44
C ILE A 94 -7.48 -2.09 -0.36
N GLN A 95 -8.32 -2.62 -1.26
CA GLN A 95 -8.59 -4.06 -1.33
C GLN A 95 -7.30 -4.87 -1.49
N LYS A 96 -6.42 -4.47 -2.41
CA LYS A 96 -5.13 -5.14 -2.61
C LYS A 96 -4.24 -5.10 -1.36
N CYS A 97 -4.22 -3.99 -0.63
CA CYS A 97 -3.49 -3.91 0.64
C CYS A 97 -4.11 -4.82 1.70
N GLN A 98 -5.43 -4.91 1.78
CA GLN A 98 -6.12 -5.81 2.70
C GLN A 98 -5.79 -7.28 2.40
N GLU A 99 -5.82 -7.67 1.13
CA GLU A 99 -5.43 -9.03 0.70
C GLU A 99 -3.98 -9.36 1.07
N GLN A 100 -3.08 -8.38 1.01
CA GLN A 100 -1.68 -8.55 1.45
C GLN A 100 -1.58 -8.69 2.97
N LEU A 101 -2.35 -7.91 3.72
CA LEU A 101 -2.41 -8.00 5.18
C LEU A 101 -2.92 -9.37 5.63
N ASP A 102 -4.01 -9.86 5.02
CA ASP A 102 -4.60 -11.16 5.35
C ASP A 102 -3.62 -12.32 5.09
N LYS A 103 -2.78 -12.21 4.05
CA LYS A 103 -1.72 -13.19 3.78
C LYS A 103 -0.66 -13.20 4.88
N LEU A 104 -0.18 -12.02 5.29
CA LEU A 104 0.80 -11.90 6.36
C LEU A 104 0.25 -12.42 7.70
N VAL A 105 -1.02 -12.14 8.02
CA VAL A 105 -1.68 -12.68 9.21
C VAL A 105 -1.73 -14.21 9.18
N LYS A 106 -2.07 -14.82 8.03
CA LYS A 106 -2.08 -16.28 7.89
C LYS A 106 -0.68 -16.89 8.00
N GLU A 107 0.33 -16.23 7.44
CA GLU A 107 1.73 -16.66 7.55
C GLU A 107 2.22 -16.59 8.99
N ASN A 108 1.90 -15.52 9.72
CA ASN A 108 2.23 -15.39 11.14
C ASN A 108 1.57 -16.50 11.98
N LYS A 109 0.28 -16.77 11.78
CA LYS A 109 -0.43 -17.88 12.46
C LYS A 109 0.22 -19.24 12.22
N LYS A 110 0.71 -19.50 11.00
CA LYS A 110 1.44 -20.74 10.69
C LYS A 110 2.77 -20.83 11.44
N LYS A 111 3.49 -19.71 11.55
CA LYS A 111 4.74 -19.63 12.31
C LYS A 111 4.50 -19.84 13.81
N GLU A 112 3.47 -19.21 14.38
CA GLU A 112 3.05 -19.41 15.77
C GLU A 112 2.74 -20.88 16.08
N MET A 113 1.96 -21.55 15.21
CA MET A 113 1.67 -22.97 15.36
C MET A 113 2.93 -23.84 15.29
N THR A 114 3.84 -23.51 14.37
CA THR A 114 5.10 -24.25 14.21
C THR A 114 6.00 -24.09 15.43
N MET A 115 6.13 -22.87 15.95
CA MET A 115 6.88 -22.57 17.18
C MET A 115 6.29 -23.32 18.38
N PHE A 116 4.97 -23.33 18.50
CA PHE A 116 4.27 -24.09 19.55
C PHE A 116 4.55 -25.59 19.45
N MET A 117 4.44 -26.17 18.24
CA MET A 117 4.74 -27.58 18.02
C MET A 117 6.18 -27.94 18.40
N ILE A 118 7.16 -27.12 18.01
CA ILE A 118 8.57 -27.30 18.39
C ILE A 118 8.72 -27.25 19.91
N HIS A 119 8.06 -26.32 20.59
CA HIS A 119 8.10 -26.22 22.05
C HIS A 119 7.57 -27.48 22.74
N CYS A 120 6.42 -28.02 22.31
CA CYS A 120 5.85 -29.25 22.86
C CYS A 120 6.79 -30.45 22.67
N LEU A 121 7.42 -30.57 21.49
CA LEU A 121 8.37 -31.65 21.20
C LEU A 121 9.63 -31.56 22.07
N ASN A 122 10.13 -30.35 22.33
CA ASN A 122 11.33 -30.14 23.13
C ASN A 122 11.08 -30.28 24.65
N ALA A 123 9.89 -29.90 25.13
CA ALA A 123 9.54 -29.94 26.55
C ALA A 123 9.07 -31.32 27.03
N GLY A 124 8.76 -32.26 26.13
CA GLY A 124 8.28 -33.60 26.49
C GLY A 124 6.92 -33.62 27.21
N THR A 125 6.18 -32.51 27.22
CA THR A 125 4.92 -32.37 27.94
C THR A 125 3.72 -32.42 26.99
N VAL A 126 2.89 -33.46 27.16
CA VAL A 126 1.50 -33.45 26.70
C VAL A 126 0.73 -32.58 27.71
N LEU A 127 0.12 -31.49 27.25
CA LEU A 127 -0.62 -30.59 28.14
C LEU A 127 -1.93 -31.24 28.62
N PRO A 128 -2.39 -30.91 29.86
CA PRO A 128 -3.61 -31.44 30.44
C PRO A 128 -4.87 -31.00 29.67
N ASP A 129 -5.92 -31.83 29.75
CA ASP A 129 -7.25 -31.68 29.13
C ASP A 129 -7.99 -30.34 29.37
N SER A 130 -7.44 -29.41 30.16
CA SER A 130 -8.04 -28.11 30.47
C SER A 130 -7.84 -27.04 29.40
N ILE A 131 -6.95 -27.24 28.43
CA ILE A 131 -6.74 -26.27 27.34
C ILE A 131 -7.54 -26.71 26.11
N LYS A 132 -8.86 -26.52 26.18
CA LYS A 132 -9.70 -26.50 24.97
C LYS A 132 -9.26 -25.29 24.13
N PHE A 133 -8.33 -25.52 23.23
CA PHE A 133 -7.95 -24.58 22.18
C PHE A 133 -9.12 -24.44 21.22
N ASP A 134 -9.94 -23.42 21.42
CA ASP A 134 -10.98 -23.08 20.46
C ASP A 134 -10.31 -22.49 19.21
N MET A 135 -10.19 -23.32 18.17
CA MET A 135 -9.57 -22.96 16.89
C MET A 135 -10.32 -21.83 16.15
N ASN A 136 -11.47 -21.37 16.68
CA ASN A 136 -12.29 -20.33 16.08
C ASN A 136 -12.20 -18.95 16.74
N ASN A 137 -11.54 -18.79 17.88
CA ASN A 137 -11.57 -17.49 18.58
C ASN A 137 -10.27 -16.68 18.36
N SER A 138 -10.38 -15.61 17.56
CA SER A 138 -9.27 -14.73 17.15
C SER A 138 -8.66 -13.85 18.26
N HIS A 139 -9.00 -14.07 19.53
CA HIS A 139 -8.60 -13.20 20.64
C HIS A 139 -7.85 -13.89 21.79
N GLY A 140 -7.75 -15.23 21.81
CA GLY A 140 -7.20 -15.97 22.96
C GLY A 140 -5.67 -16.13 22.98
N LEU A 141 -4.99 -15.90 21.86
CA LEU A 141 -3.56 -16.22 21.69
C LEU A 141 -2.60 -15.06 21.93
N ASP A 142 -3.08 -13.81 21.84
CA ASP A 142 -2.26 -12.61 22.06
C ASP A 142 -1.79 -12.46 23.53
N MET A 143 -2.51 -13.07 24.49
CA MET A 143 -2.16 -12.93 25.91
C MET A 143 -1.04 -13.83 26.39
N VAL A 144 -0.81 -15.00 25.75
CA VAL A 144 0.06 -16.03 26.35
C VAL A 144 1.44 -16.05 25.70
N ALA A 145 1.53 -15.87 24.38
CA ALA A 145 2.81 -15.91 23.67
C ALA A 145 3.72 -14.72 23.99
N ASN A 146 3.15 -13.62 24.49
CA ASN A 146 3.88 -12.39 24.74
C ASN A 146 3.83 -11.93 26.20
N ALA A 147 3.35 -12.74 27.17
CA ALA A 147 3.29 -12.28 28.56
C ALA A 147 4.70 -11.95 29.12
N MET A 148 5.70 -12.78 28.80
CA MET A 148 7.07 -12.59 29.29
C MET A 148 7.84 -11.53 28.51
N GLN A 149 7.69 -11.46 27.19
CA GLN A 149 8.31 -10.43 26.35
C GLN A 149 7.65 -9.05 26.51
N TRP A 150 6.33 -8.99 26.71
CA TRP A 150 5.60 -7.75 27.02
C TRP A 150 5.90 -7.24 28.42
N GLN A 151 6.15 -8.14 29.38
CA GLN A 151 6.61 -7.74 30.70
C GLN A 151 8.03 -7.17 30.64
N LEU A 152 8.97 -7.84 29.96
CA LEU A 152 10.32 -7.32 29.73
C LEU A 152 10.33 -5.98 28.96
N PHE A 153 9.42 -5.78 28.01
CA PHE A 153 9.29 -4.52 27.28
C PHE A 153 8.69 -3.40 28.15
N LYS A 154 7.72 -3.70 29.01
CA LYS A 154 7.18 -2.73 29.99
C LYS A 154 8.21 -2.37 31.05
N ASP A 155 9.00 -3.33 31.51
CA ASP A 155 10.03 -3.10 32.51
C ASP A 155 11.15 -2.23 31.90
N TRP A 156 11.54 -2.47 30.64
CA TRP A 156 12.47 -1.61 29.89
C TRP A 156 11.96 -0.18 29.66
N LEU A 157 10.65 0.00 29.40
CA LEU A 157 10.06 1.33 29.18
C LEU A 157 9.98 2.20 30.45
N ASN A 158 10.08 1.60 31.64
CA ASN A 158 9.97 2.29 32.92
C ASN A 158 11.32 2.46 33.65
N ASP A 159 12.42 2.01 33.05
CA ASP A 159 13.78 2.18 33.58
C ASP A 159 14.44 3.44 32.96
N ASP A 160 14.77 4.42 33.80
CA ASP A 160 15.44 5.69 33.42
C ASP A 160 16.98 5.55 33.26
N ASP A 161 17.49 4.34 33.03
CA ASP A 161 18.94 4.07 32.88
C ASP A 161 19.33 3.97 31.39
N GLU A 162 20.04 4.98 30.88
CA GLU A 162 20.49 5.11 29.49
C GLU A 162 21.48 4.04 29.02
N THR A 163 21.86 3.07 29.86
CA THR A 163 22.85 2.03 29.53
C THR A 163 22.25 0.68 29.10
N VAL A 164 20.93 0.50 29.14
CA VAL A 164 20.28 -0.79 28.83
C VAL A 164 19.92 -0.91 27.33
N VAL A 165 20.67 -1.74 26.61
CA VAL A 165 20.45 -2.05 25.19
C VAL A 165 19.12 -2.82 25.02
N PRO A 166 18.22 -2.42 24.11
CA PRO A 166 16.95 -3.11 23.93
C PRO A 166 17.18 -4.56 23.47
N PRO A 167 16.33 -5.51 23.91
CA PRO A 167 16.49 -6.91 23.57
C PRO A 167 16.49 -7.08 22.05
N SER A 168 17.54 -7.72 21.53
CA SER A 168 17.66 -7.99 20.10
C SER A 168 16.57 -8.97 19.69
N PHE A 169 15.64 -8.52 18.85
CA PHE A 169 14.80 -9.43 18.07
C PHE A 169 15.74 -10.15 17.10
N GLY A 170 16.11 -11.40 17.45
CA GLY A 170 17.02 -12.21 16.65
C GLY A 170 16.52 -12.31 15.20
N ASP A 171 17.44 -12.06 14.27
CA ASP A 171 17.17 -12.21 12.85
C ASP A 171 16.78 -13.66 12.54
N ALA A 172 15.73 -13.79 11.72
CA ALA A 172 15.19 -15.06 11.28
C ALA A 172 16.23 -15.86 10.48
N ASN A 173 16.59 -17.03 10.99
CA ASN A 173 17.03 -18.17 10.18
C ASN A 173 16.00 -19.29 10.34
#